data_AF-A0A545TBQ3-F1
#
_entry.id   AF-A0A545TBQ3-F1
#
_cell.length_a   1.000
_cell.length_b   1.000
_cell.length_c   1.000
_cell.angle_alpha   90.00
_cell.angle_beta   90.00
_cell.angle_gamma   90.00
#
_symmetry.space_group_name_H-M   'P 1'
#
loop_
_entity.id
_entity.type
_entity.pdbx_description
1 polymer ?
#
loop_
_entity_poly.entity_id
_entity_poly.type
_entity_poly.pdbx_seq_one_letter_code
_entity_poly.pdbx_strand_id
1 'polypeptide(L)'
;MKLIPMLLLTAFTAPAMANVNQQLTQCLNIKEDTARLECYDAIAKAQVTDNQGEPVILLTEKISEAVSQSPNTANVSAAPQNVNAVSTSDSPTAPSVTPKPSQEATKQITASQEDLFGKTVSEIHQLRTIRSTIVGQFKGWKKGAIITLDNGQKWKVVSNSRGYVNLSNPKVVIEKGGFGDYKIKAEGLNAQAKVKRVK
;
A
#
# COMPACT_ATOMS: atom_id res chain seq x y z
N MET A 1 71.61 34.75 -25.16
CA MET A 1 70.29 34.56 -25.78
C MET A 1 69.39 33.87 -24.75
N LYS A 2 68.43 34.60 -24.17
CA LYS A 2 67.50 34.10 -23.15
C LYS A 2 66.31 33.45 -23.85
N LEU A 3 66.08 32.15 -23.60
CA LEU A 3 64.87 31.44 -23.99
C LEU A 3 63.72 31.92 -23.10
N ILE A 4 62.73 32.56 -23.71
CA ILE A 4 61.49 33.01 -23.06
C ILE A 4 60.55 31.79 -23.01
N PRO A 5 60.04 31.38 -21.84
CA PRO A 5 59.07 30.31 -21.75
C PRO A 5 57.72 30.81 -22.27
N MET A 6 57.23 30.13 -23.30
CA MET A 6 55.90 30.30 -23.88
C MET A 6 54.86 29.91 -22.83
N LEU A 7 54.34 30.91 -22.13
CA LEU A 7 53.25 30.82 -21.17
C LEU A 7 51.96 30.51 -21.92
N LEU A 8 51.54 29.25 -21.93
CA LEU A 8 50.26 28.79 -22.48
C LEU A 8 49.15 29.18 -21.48
N LEU A 9 48.52 30.33 -21.73
CA LEU A 9 47.37 30.82 -21.00
C LEU A 9 46.11 30.05 -21.44
N THR A 10 45.77 28.95 -20.76
CA THR A 10 44.51 28.24 -20.98
C THR A 10 43.36 29.04 -20.38
N ALA A 11 42.57 29.68 -21.26
CA ALA A 11 41.33 30.32 -20.89
C ALA A 11 40.34 29.27 -20.37
N PHE A 12 40.02 29.34 -19.08
CA PHE A 12 38.96 28.56 -18.45
C PHE A 12 37.62 29.15 -18.91
N THR A 13 37.04 28.61 -19.97
CA THR A 13 35.68 28.96 -20.39
C THR A 13 34.69 28.32 -19.40
N ALA A 14 34.02 29.14 -18.59
CA ALA A 14 32.90 28.67 -17.78
C ALA A 14 31.77 28.17 -18.71
N PRO A 15 31.22 26.95 -18.51
CA PRO A 15 30.09 26.50 -19.30
C PRO A 15 28.85 27.35 -18.96
N ALA A 16 28.22 27.87 -20.01
CA ALA A 16 26.93 28.55 -19.98
C ALA A 16 25.84 27.67 -19.33
N MET A 17 24.89 28.33 -18.65
CA MET A 17 23.63 27.83 -18.08
C MET A 17 23.32 26.36 -18.39
N ALA A 18 23.89 25.44 -17.60
CA ALA A 18 23.57 24.02 -17.75
C ALA A 18 22.13 23.77 -17.28
N ASN A 19 21.31 23.24 -18.18
CA ASN A 19 19.96 22.76 -17.84
C ASN A 19 20.06 21.72 -16.72
N VAL A 20 19.18 21.79 -15.71
CA VAL A 20 19.16 20.85 -14.57
C VAL A 20 19.15 19.39 -15.03
N ASN A 21 18.47 19.07 -16.14
CA ASN A 21 18.44 17.72 -16.70
C ASN A 21 19.83 17.25 -17.19
N GLN A 22 20.66 18.17 -17.70
CA GLN A 22 22.03 17.88 -18.12
C GLN A 22 22.93 17.61 -16.92
N GLN A 23 22.81 18.39 -15.85
CA GLN A 23 23.55 18.19 -14.59
C GLN A 23 23.18 16.84 -13.95
N LEU A 24 21.89 16.46 -13.99
CA LEU A 24 21.42 15.18 -13.50
C LEU A 24 22.04 13.98 -14.27
N THR A 25 22.19 14.12 -15.59
CA THR A 25 22.82 13.11 -16.45
C THR A 25 24.31 12.97 -16.16
N GLN A 26 24.99 14.05 -15.75
CA GLN A 26 26.40 14.01 -15.34
C GLN A 26 26.57 13.23 -14.03
N CYS A 27 25.71 13.46 -13.03
CA CYS A 27 25.76 12.69 -11.78
C CYS A 27 25.52 11.19 -11.99
N LEU A 28 24.65 10.81 -12.94
CA LEU A 28 24.38 9.40 -13.26
C LEU A 28 25.62 8.64 -13.78
N ASN A 29 26.59 9.34 -14.39
CA ASN A 29 27.80 8.72 -14.93
C ASN A 29 28.92 8.52 -13.89
N ILE A 30 28.72 8.93 -12.64
CA ILE A 30 29.68 8.72 -11.55
C ILE A 30 29.52 7.30 -11.00
N LYS A 31 30.62 6.52 -11.01
CA LYS A 31 30.64 5.11 -10.55
C LYS A 31 30.74 4.96 -9.04
N GLU A 32 31.40 5.90 -8.36
CA GLU A 32 31.53 5.91 -6.90
C GLU A 32 30.25 6.39 -6.23
N ASP A 33 29.69 5.58 -5.32
CA ASP A 33 28.37 5.82 -4.75
C ASP A 33 28.32 7.09 -3.89
N THR A 34 29.34 7.32 -3.05
CA THR A 34 29.43 8.53 -2.20
C THR A 34 29.59 9.79 -3.05
N ALA A 35 30.47 9.76 -4.04
CA ALA A 35 30.68 10.90 -4.94
C ALA A 35 29.42 11.21 -5.79
N ARG A 36 28.68 10.17 -6.18
CA ARG A 36 27.39 10.34 -6.88
C ARG A 36 26.35 10.99 -5.97
N LEU A 37 26.29 10.60 -4.69
CA LEU A 37 25.37 11.19 -3.71
C LEU A 37 25.68 12.68 -3.50
N GLU A 38 26.95 13.02 -3.30
CA GLU A 38 27.38 14.42 -3.14
C GLU A 38 27.04 15.28 -4.37
N CYS A 39 27.10 14.71 -5.57
CA CYS A 39 26.71 15.37 -6.82
C CYS A 39 25.22 15.75 -6.84
N TYR A 40 24.33 14.84 -6.43
CA TYR A 40 22.90 15.12 -6.36
C TYR A 40 22.56 16.16 -5.28
N ASP A 41 23.20 16.07 -4.12
CA ASP A 41 22.99 17.02 -3.02
C ASP A 41 23.41 18.44 -3.40
N ALA A 42 24.48 18.59 -4.19
CA ALA A 42 24.93 19.88 -4.69
C ALA A 42 23.88 20.54 -5.62
N ILE A 43 23.25 19.75 -6.51
CA ILE A 43 22.17 20.24 -7.38
C ILE A 43 20.94 20.62 -6.55
N ALA A 44 20.54 19.77 -5.58
CA ALA A 44 19.40 20.05 -4.71
C ALA A 44 19.61 21.36 -3.93
N LYS A 45 20.81 21.59 -3.38
CA LYS A 45 21.15 22.83 -2.68
C LYS A 45 21.14 24.06 -3.59
N ALA A 46 21.54 23.91 -4.85
CA ALA A 46 21.54 25.00 -5.83
C ALA A 46 20.15 25.36 -6.36
N GLN A 47 19.18 24.44 -6.32
CA GLN A 47 17.80 24.67 -6.77
C GLN A 47 16.86 25.15 -5.64
N VAL A 48 17.29 25.02 -4.39
CA VAL A 48 16.58 25.57 -3.22
C VAL A 48 17.10 26.99 -2.95
N THR A 49 16.87 27.87 -3.91
CA THR A 49 16.98 29.32 -3.75
C THR A 49 15.57 29.90 -3.82
N ASP A 50 15.29 30.97 -3.08
CA ASP A 50 14.04 31.70 -3.26
C ASP A 50 13.99 32.41 -4.63
N ASN A 51 12.87 33.07 -4.94
CA ASN A 51 12.72 33.83 -6.19
C ASN A 51 13.69 35.04 -6.34
N GLN A 52 14.61 35.24 -5.39
CA GLN A 52 15.60 36.32 -5.37
C GLN A 52 17.05 35.81 -5.36
N GLY A 53 17.27 34.49 -5.42
CA GLY A 53 18.60 33.89 -5.60
C GLY A 53 19.45 33.82 -4.33
N GLU A 54 18.87 33.94 -3.13
CA GLU A 54 19.57 33.63 -1.88
C GLU A 54 19.39 32.15 -1.48
N PRO A 55 20.42 31.52 -0.86
CA PRO A 55 20.31 30.14 -0.39
C PRO A 55 19.31 30.07 0.77
N VAL A 56 18.23 29.30 0.61
CA VAL A 56 17.28 29.04 1.70
C VAL A 56 17.95 28.09 2.67
N ILE A 57 18.74 28.64 3.60
CA ILE A 57 19.27 27.88 4.73
C ILE A 57 18.06 27.37 5.50
N LEU A 58 17.96 26.05 5.55
CA LEU A 58 16.92 25.29 6.21
C LEU A 58 16.95 25.58 7.72
N LEU A 59 16.36 26.69 8.14
CA LEU A 59 15.99 26.93 9.52
C LEU A 59 14.82 26.00 9.83
N THR A 60 15.16 24.99 10.60
CA THR A 60 14.26 24.15 11.37
C THR A 60 13.30 25.06 12.17
N GLU A 61 12.06 24.60 12.33
CA GLU A 61 10.97 25.20 13.13
C GLU A 61 10.08 26.23 12.43
N LYS A 62 9.18 25.75 11.56
CA LYS A 62 7.73 26.07 11.55
C LYS A 62 7.16 25.86 10.15
N ILE A 63 6.68 24.66 9.88
CA ILE A 63 5.69 24.43 8.82
C ILE A 63 4.56 23.61 9.44
N SER A 64 3.84 24.25 10.37
CA SER A 64 2.65 23.68 11.01
C SER A 64 1.35 24.20 10.39
N GLU A 65 1.38 25.00 9.31
CA GLU A 65 0.19 25.78 8.93
C GLU A 65 -0.07 26.02 7.43
N ALA A 66 0.58 25.29 6.51
CA ALA A 66 0.38 25.52 5.07
C ALA A 66 0.21 24.27 4.19
N VAL A 67 -0.33 23.17 4.72
CA VAL A 67 -0.89 22.08 3.89
C VAL A 67 -2.38 21.94 4.17
N SER A 68 -3.12 22.98 3.78
CA SER A 68 -4.56 22.90 3.56
C SER A 68 -4.91 23.90 2.48
N GLN A 69 -4.68 23.48 1.23
CA GLN A 69 -5.53 23.76 0.07
C GLN A 69 -4.77 23.40 -1.23
N SER A 70 -5.17 22.31 -1.86
CA SER A 70 -5.31 22.31 -3.31
C SER A 70 -6.44 21.35 -3.70
N PRO A 71 -7.53 21.87 -4.31
CA PRO A 71 -8.50 21.07 -5.03
C PRO A 71 -7.98 20.87 -6.46
N ASN A 72 -8.03 19.65 -7.00
CA ASN A 72 -8.60 19.48 -8.33
C ASN A 72 -8.96 18.04 -8.68
N THR A 73 -10.14 18.00 -9.28
CA THR A 73 -10.91 16.97 -9.94
C THR A 73 -10.33 16.48 -11.27
N ALA A 74 -10.96 15.40 -11.76
CA ALA A 74 -11.01 14.87 -13.13
C ALA A 74 -9.96 13.79 -13.46
N ASN A 75 -10.34 12.51 -13.47
CA ASN A 75 -11.12 11.80 -14.49
C ASN A 75 -10.30 11.49 -15.75
N VAL A 76 -9.81 10.25 -15.84
CA VAL A 76 -9.56 9.57 -17.12
C VAL A 76 -10.11 8.15 -17.01
N SER A 77 -11.25 7.97 -17.66
CA SER A 77 -11.85 6.71 -18.05
C SER A 77 -11.20 6.21 -19.33
N ALA A 78 -10.77 4.95 -19.37
CA ALA A 78 -10.74 4.15 -20.60
C ALA A 78 -10.56 2.65 -20.28
N ALA A 79 -11.65 1.90 -20.35
CA ALA A 79 -11.63 0.46 -20.61
C ALA A 79 -11.38 0.21 -22.11
N PRO A 80 -10.99 -1.02 -22.50
CA PRO A 80 -11.99 -1.82 -23.19
C PRO A 80 -12.04 -3.29 -22.73
N GLN A 81 -13.22 -3.86 -22.95
CA GLN A 81 -13.58 -5.25 -22.74
C GLN A 81 -13.01 -6.12 -23.87
N ASN A 82 -12.66 -7.38 -23.58
CA ASN A 82 -13.00 -8.47 -24.48
C ASN A 82 -13.16 -9.81 -23.75
N VAL A 83 -14.01 -10.64 -24.34
CA VAL A 83 -14.79 -11.75 -23.81
C VAL A 83 -14.25 -13.12 -24.25
N ASN A 84 -14.85 -14.15 -23.64
CA ASN A 84 -14.94 -15.56 -24.00
C ASN A 84 -13.86 -16.49 -23.43
N ALA A 85 -14.16 -17.71 -22.97
CA ALA A 85 -15.38 -18.38 -22.52
C ALA A 85 -14.94 -19.80 -22.04
N VAL A 86 -15.88 -20.47 -21.37
CA VAL A 86 -16.05 -21.93 -21.26
C VAL A 86 -15.45 -22.66 -20.05
N SER A 87 -16.42 -23.18 -19.30
CA SER A 87 -16.42 -24.21 -18.26
C SER A 87 -15.97 -25.58 -18.76
N THR A 88 -15.33 -26.36 -17.88
CA THR A 88 -15.68 -27.78 -17.70
C THR A 88 -15.59 -28.15 -16.23
N SER A 89 -16.61 -28.89 -15.81
CA SER A 89 -16.77 -29.57 -14.53
C SER A 89 -15.95 -30.85 -14.57
N ASP A 90 -15.17 -31.15 -13.53
CA ASP A 90 -15.14 -32.52 -13.02
C ASP A 90 -14.68 -32.58 -11.56
N SER A 91 -15.39 -33.42 -10.81
CA SER A 91 -15.17 -33.75 -9.41
C SER A 91 -14.96 -35.26 -9.34
N PRO A 92 -14.01 -35.75 -8.54
CA PRO A 92 -14.45 -36.72 -7.54
C PRO A 92 -13.73 -36.59 -6.18
N THR A 93 -14.58 -36.56 -5.14
CA THR A 93 -14.57 -37.34 -3.90
C THR A 93 -13.24 -37.67 -3.17
N ALA A 94 -13.25 -37.20 -1.92
CA ALA A 94 -12.45 -37.48 -0.71
C ALA A 94 -11.82 -38.87 -0.51
N PRO A 95 -10.82 -38.95 0.39
CA PRO A 95 -11.15 -39.37 1.75
C PRO A 95 -10.57 -38.50 2.90
N SER A 96 -11.33 -38.55 3.98
CA SER A 96 -11.14 -38.03 5.33
C SER A 96 -9.77 -38.32 5.97
N VAL A 97 -9.18 -37.31 6.62
CA VAL A 97 -8.27 -37.47 7.77
C VAL A 97 -8.43 -36.29 8.75
N THR A 98 -9.06 -36.61 9.88
CA THR A 98 -8.89 -36.12 11.27
C THR A 98 -8.10 -34.83 11.52
N PRO A 99 -8.70 -33.75 12.09
CA PRO A 99 -7.92 -32.64 12.62
C PRO A 99 -7.39 -32.95 14.03
N LYS A 100 -6.06 -33.09 14.12
CA LYS A 100 -5.28 -33.02 15.37
C LYS A 100 -5.34 -31.59 15.93
N PRO A 101 -5.46 -31.39 17.26
CA PRO A 101 -5.66 -30.06 17.86
C PRO A 101 -4.51 -29.09 17.56
N SER A 102 -4.87 -27.95 16.98
CA SER A 102 -4.03 -26.78 16.76
C SER A 102 -3.80 -26.06 18.09
N GLN A 103 -2.56 -26.11 18.60
CA GLN A 103 -2.05 -25.19 19.60
C GLN A 103 -1.08 -24.23 18.93
N GLU A 104 -1.61 -23.20 18.27
CA GLU A 104 -0.84 -22.04 17.84
C GLU A 104 -1.80 -20.84 17.70
N ALA A 105 -2.38 -20.41 18.81
CA ALA A 105 -3.36 -19.32 18.81
C ALA A 105 -3.06 -18.33 19.92
N THR A 106 -1.94 -17.59 19.85
CA THR A 106 -1.81 -16.30 20.55
C THR A 106 -0.77 -15.38 19.90
N LYS A 107 -0.97 -14.95 18.63
CA LYS A 107 -0.32 -13.72 18.12
C LYS A 107 -0.99 -13.15 16.86
N GLN A 108 -2.26 -12.76 16.96
CA GLN A 108 -2.87 -11.89 15.94
C GLN A 108 -3.45 -10.67 16.61
N ILE A 109 -2.53 -9.79 17.02
CA ILE A 109 -2.82 -8.41 17.37
C ILE A 109 -2.67 -7.62 16.08
N THR A 110 -3.70 -6.85 15.75
CA THR A 110 -3.76 -5.80 14.73
C THR A 110 -2.41 -5.40 14.13
N ALA A 111 -2.18 -5.72 12.85
CA ALA A 111 -1.03 -5.21 12.11
C ALA A 111 -1.02 -3.67 12.15
N SER A 112 -0.03 -3.10 12.85
CA SER A 112 0.28 -1.67 12.90
C SER A 112 0.81 -1.20 11.53
N GLN A 113 0.85 0.11 11.29
CA GLN A 113 1.51 0.66 10.08
C GLN A 113 2.98 0.21 9.98
N GLU A 114 3.63 0.04 11.13
CA GLU A 114 5.02 -0.43 11.20
C GLU A 114 5.15 -1.89 10.74
N ASP A 115 4.15 -2.73 11.05
CA ASP A 115 4.12 -4.13 10.60
C ASP A 115 3.89 -4.27 9.09
N LEU A 116 3.43 -3.20 8.43
CA LEU A 116 3.11 -3.19 7.01
C LEU A 116 4.24 -2.61 6.14
N PHE A 117 5.19 -1.90 6.75
CA PHE A 117 6.34 -1.33 6.04
C PHE A 117 7.25 -2.46 5.53
N GLY A 118 7.72 -2.34 4.28
CA GLY A 118 8.57 -3.37 3.65
C GLY A 118 7.84 -4.66 3.22
N LYS A 119 6.50 -4.74 3.38
CA LYS A 119 5.71 -5.89 2.91
C LYS A 119 5.14 -5.69 1.52
N THR A 120 5.06 -6.77 0.76
CA THR A 120 4.40 -6.77 -0.54
C THR A 120 2.89 -6.62 -0.39
N VAL A 121 2.20 -6.22 -1.46
CA VAL A 121 0.74 -6.07 -1.49
C VAL A 121 0.03 -7.38 -1.09
N SER A 122 0.56 -8.53 -1.53
CA SER A 122 0.01 -9.85 -1.21
C SER A 122 0.12 -10.16 0.29
N GLU A 123 1.29 -9.92 0.89
CA GLU A 123 1.51 -10.14 2.32
C GLU A 123 0.65 -9.20 3.18
N ILE A 124 0.53 -7.94 2.77
CA ILE A 124 -0.36 -6.97 3.40
C ILE A 124 -1.81 -7.47 3.39
N HIS A 125 -2.26 -8.00 2.25
CA HIS A 125 -3.60 -8.56 2.13
C HIS A 125 -3.80 -9.74 3.09
N GLN A 126 -2.82 -10.65 3.19
CA GLN A 126 -2.89 -11.78 4.11
C GLN A 126 -2.99 -11.34 5.57
N LEU A 127 -2.19 -10.35 5.99
CA LEU A 127 -2.22 -9.80 7.37
C LEU A 127 -3.52 -9.08 7.72
N ARG A 128 -4.19 -8.52 6.72
CA ARG A 128 -5.49 -7.85 6.87
C ARG A 128 -6.68 -8.79 6.69
N THR A 129 -6.44 -10.07 6.45
CA THR A 129 -7.48 -11.07 6.18
C THR A 129 -7.57 -12.09 7.31
N ILE A 130 -8.74 -12.19 7.92
CA ILE A 130 -9.08 -13.24 8.89
C ILE A 130 -9.92 -14.28 8.16
N ARG A 131 -9.47 -15.54 8.17
CA ARG A 131 -10.22 -16.69 7.63
C ARG A 131 -10.67 -17.57 8.79
N SER A 132 -11.95 -17.94 8.82
CA SER A 132 -12.56 -18.65 9.93
C SER A 132 -13.86 -19.31 9.47
N THR A 133 -14.55 -20.00 10.38
CA THR A 133 -15.84 -20.65 10.15
C THR A 133 -16.89 -20.05 11.08
N ILE A 134 -18.13 -19.84 10.60
CA ILE A 134 -19.24 -19.47 11.48
C ILE A 134 -19.63 -20.69 12.32
N VAL A 135 -19.93 -20.50 13.60
CA VAL A 135 -20.38 -21.60 14.46
C VAL A 135 -21.88 -21.85 14.30
N GLY A 136 -22.25 -23.08 13.95
CA GLY A 136 -23.62 -23.57 13.92
C GLY A 136 -24.38 -23.21 12.64
N GLN A 137 -25.70 -23.12 12.78
CA GLN A 137 -26.61 -22.83 11.67
C GLN A 137 -26.55 -21.36 11.29
N PHE A 138 -26.25 -21.09 10.02
CA PHE A 138 -26.13 -19.76 9.46
C PHE A 138 -27.23 -19.51 8.42
N LYS A 139 -28.16 -18.62 8.78
CA LYS A 139 -29.29 -18.22 7.94
C LYS A 139 -29.03 -16.97 7.08
N GLY A 140 -27.78 -16.50 7.05
CA GLY A 140 -27.42 -15.20 6.50
C GLY A 140 -27.38 -14.08 7.56
N TRP A 141 -27.44 -12.82 7.11
CA TRP A 141 -27.34 -11.66 7.98
C TRP A 141 -28.32 -10.53 7.60
N LYS A 142 -28.56 -9.68 8.60
CA LYS A 142 -29.17 -8.35 8.48
C LYS A 142 -28.41 -7.38 9.38
N LYS A 143 -28.68 -6.08 9.24
CA LYS A 143 -28.14 -5.07 10.16
C LYS A 143 -28.37 -5.46 11.62
N GLY A 144 -27.31 -5.38 12.42
CA GLY A 144 -27.32 -5.72 13.84
C GLY A 144 -27.12 -7.21 14.15
N ALA A 145 -27.12 -8.11 13.17
CA ALA A 145 -26.82 -9.52 13.39
C ALA A 145 -25.42 -9.71 13.98
N ILE A 146 -25.29 -10.66 14.92
CA ILE A 146 -24.01 -11.02 15.54
C ILE A 146 -23.58 -12.38 14.97
N ILE A 147 -22.41 -12.40 14.35
CA ILE A 147 -21.79 -13.58 13.76
C ILE A 147 -20.72 -14.05 14.75
N THR A 148 -20.83 -15.30 15.18
CA THR A 148 -19.84 -15.92 16.07
C THR A 148 -18.96 -16.85 15.24
N LEU A 149 -17.66 -16.65 15.35
CA LEU A 149 -16.64 -17.40 14.65
C LEU A 149 -16.13 -18.58 15.50
N ASP A 150 -15.55 -19.59 14.85
CA ASP A 150 -14.98 -20.79 15.49
C ASP A 150 -13.86 -20.46 16.49
N ASN A 151 -13.11 -19.39 16.24
CA ASN A 151 -12.11 -18.84 17.14
C ASN A 151 -12.71 -18.04 18.33
N GLY A 152 -14.03 -18.06 18.49
CA GLY A 152 -14.75 -17.39 19.58
C GLY A 152 -15.00 -15.90 19.38
N GLN A 153 -14.49 -15.28 18.31
CA GLN A 153 -14.71 -13.87 18.02
C GLN A 153 -16.18 -13.61 17.68
N LYS A 154 -16.68 -12.44 18.08
CA LYS A 154 -18.04 -11.99 17.74
C LYS A 154 -18.00 -10.71 16.92
N TRP A 155 -18.68 -10.73 15.79
CA TRP A 155 -18.71 -9.62 14.83
C TRP A 155 -20.14 -9.17 14.59
N LYS A 156 -20.43 -7.88 14.79
CA LYS A 156 -21.76 -7.30 14.56
C LYS A 156 -21.82 -6.65 13.19
N VAL A 157 -22.86 -6.95 12.42
CA VAL A 157 -23.14 -6.29 11.13
C VAL A 157 -23.61 -4.86 11.35
N VAL A 158 -22.90 -3.89 10.78
CA VAL A 158 -23.19 -2.45 10.91
C VAL A 158 -23.77 -1.82 9.64
N SER A 159 -23.58 -2.43 8.46
CA SER A 159 -24.21 -1.96 7.22
C SER A 159 -25.67 -2.41 7.10
N ASN A 160 -26.43 -1.76 6.20
CA ASN A 160 -27.77 -2.19 5.80
C ASN A 160 -27.76 -3.40 4.83
N SER A 161 -26.62 -4.10 4.70
CA SER A 161 -26.50 -5.29 3.84
C SER A 161 -27.34 -6.44 4.38
N ARG A 162 -27.93 -7.20 3.46
CA ARG A 162 -28.72 -8.40 3.75
C ARG A 162 -28.24 -9.52 2.84
N GLY A 163 -28.17 -10.72 3.40
CA GLY A 163 -27.90 -11.95 2.67
C GLY A 163 -28.66 -13.07 3.34
N TYR A 164 -29.22 -13.98 2.55
CA TYR A 164 -29.96 -15.13 3.05
C TYR A 164 -29.36 -16.37 2.43
N VAL A 165 -29.03 -17.33 3.27
CA VAL A 165 -28.51 -18.65 2.91
C VAL A 165 -28.94 -19.61 4.00
N ASN A 166 -28.82 -20.91 3.81
CA ASN A 166 -29.03 -21.88 4.87
C ASN A 166 -27.89 -22.89 4.83
N LEU A 167 -26.85 -22.64 5.62
CA LEU A 167 -25.64 -23.46 5.70
C LEU A 167 -25.29 -23.73 7.16
N SER A 168 -24.73 -24.91 7.41
CA SER A 168 -24.14 -25.25 8.71
C SER A 168 -22.64 -25.08 8.63
N ASN A 169 -22.06 -24.34 9.59
CA ASN A 169 -20.64 -24.05 9.67
C ASN A 169 -19.98 -23.55 8.36
N PRO A 170 -20.52 -22.52 7.69
CA PRO A 170 -19.92 -22.00 6.46
C PRO A 170 -18.60 -21.27 6.72
N LYS A 171 -17.67 -21.34 5.75
CA LYS A 171 -16.43 -20.58 5.79
C LYS A 171 -16.69 -19.09 5.59
N VAL A 172 -15.90 -18.27 6.26
CA VAL A 172 -15.96 -16.81 6.16
C VAL A 172 -14.58 -16.20 6.03
N VAL A 173 -14.56 -15.07 5.33
CA VAL A 173 -13.39 -14.22 5.17
C VAL A 173 -13.75 -12.82 5.64
N ILE A 174 -13.00 -12.30 6.61
CA ILE A 174 -13.11 -10.92 7.08
C ILE A 174 -11.87 -10.17 6.62
N GLU A 175 -12.07 -9.15 5.80
CA GLU A 175 -11.02 -8.29 5.27
C GLU A 175 -11.08 -6.91 5.94
N LYS A 176 -9.95 -6.43 6.45
CA LYS A 176 -9.80 -5.05 6.93
C LYS A 176 -9.67 -4.12 5.72
N GLY A 177 -10.63 -3.21 5.56
CA GLY A 177 -10.60 -2.18 4.54
C GLY A 177 -9.80 -0.95 4.96
N GLY A 178 -9.84 0.09 4.12
CA GLY A 178 -9.29 1.40 4.44
C GLY A 178 -10.09 2.07 5.56
N PHE A 179 -9.44 2.86 6.41
CA PHE A 179 -10.09 3.59 7.53
C PHE A 179 -10.66 2.69 8.64
N GLY A 180 -10.12 1.47 8.79
CA GLY A 180 -10.42 0.61 9.93
C GLY A 180 -11.77 -0.09 9.88
N ASP A 181 -12.47 -0.05 8.75
CA ASP A 181 -13.66 -0.87 8.54
C ASP A 181 -13.28 -2.34 8.27
N TYR A 182 -14.21 -3.24 8.55
CA TYR A 182 -14.06 -4.66 8.26
C TYR A 182 -15.23 -5.11 7.40
N LYS A 183 -14.96 -5.91 6.37
CA LYS A 183 -15.97 -6.51 5.50
C LYS A 183 -15.95 -8.02 5.68
N ILE A 184 -17.12 -8.62 5.88
CA ILE A 184 -17.27 -10.07 5.92
C ILE A 184 -17.87 -10.59 4.62
N LYS A 185 -17.33 -11.69 4.13
CA LYS A 185 -17.85 -12.53 3.05
C LYS A 185 -18.09 -13.92 3.63
N ALA A 186 -19.25 -14.51 3.37
CA ALA A 186 -19.55 -15.89 3.73
C ALA A 186 -19.70 -16.74 2.48
N GLU A 187 -19.28 -17.99 2.58
CA GLU A 187 -19.55 -19.00 1.57
C GLU A 187 -21.07 -19.11 1.31
N GLY A 188 -21.43 -19.33 0.04
CA GLY A 188 -22.83 -19.37 -0.39
C GLY A 188 -23.51 -18.00 -0.50
N LEU A 189 -22.80 -16.89 -0.25
CA LEU A 189 -23.31 -15.53 -0.44
C LEU A 189 -22.36 -14.71 -1.32
N ASN A 190 -22.90 -14.10 -2.38
CA ASN A 190 -22.19 -13.07 -3.16
C ASN A 190 -22.21 -11.69 -2.46
N ALA A 191 -23.05 -11.55 -1.43
CA ALA A 191 -23.17 -10.32 -0.67
C ALA A 191 -22.01 -10.18 0.34
N GLN A 192 -21.69 -8.92 0.68
CA GLN A 192 -20.72 -8.58 1.71
C GLN A 192 -21.37 -7.64 2.72
N ALA A 193 -20.91 -7.67 3.97
CA ALA A 193 -21.40 -6.77 5.00
C ALA A 193 -20.27 -6.08 5.75
N LYS A 194 -20.47 -4.80 6.12
CA LYS A 194 -19.54 -4.13 7.04
C LYS A 194 -19.81 -4.64 8.44
N VAL A 195 -18.76 -5.00 9.16
CA VAL A 195 -18.83 -5.54 10.52
C VAL A 195 -17.93 -4.77 11.48
N LYS A 196 -18.28 -4.82 12.76
CA LYS A 196 -17.43 -4.34 13.86
C LYS A 196 -17.28 -5.48 14.86
N ARG A 197 -16.05 -5.71 15.33
CA ARG A 197 -15.80 -6.70 16.38
C ARG A 197 -16.42 -6.22 17.69
N VAL A 198 -17.11 -7.12 18.38
CA VAL A 198 -17.76 -6.87 19.68
C VAL A 198 -17.23 -7.77 20.79
N LYS A 199 -16.52 -8.85 20.45
CA LYS A 199 -15.78 -9.72 21.40
C LYS A 199 -14.64 -10.44 20.68
#